data_AF-F2L632-F1
#
_entry.id   AF-F2L632-F1
#
_cell.length_a   1.000
_cell.length_b   1.000
_cell.length_c   1.000
_cell.angle_alpha   90.00
_cell.angle_beta   90.00
_cell.angle_gamma   90.00
#
_symmetry.space_group_name_H-M   'P 1'
#
loop_
_entity.id
_entity.type
_entity.pdbx_description
1 polymer ?
#
loop_
_entity_poly.entity_id
_entity_poly.type
_entity_poly.pdbx_seq_one_letter_code
_entity_poly.pdbx_strand_id
1 'polypeptide(L)' 'MEEVLDAFEEARRIRRERADWAFIDSLPPKLRAALKYYVETGDIYVASRIAGLSVDEFNELRIKARVPSVT' A
#
# COMPACT_ATOMS: atom_id res chain seq x y z
N MET A 1 6.91 -5.67 22.91
CA MET A 1 5.68 -6.14 22.22
C MET A 1 4.81 -4.94 21.88
N GLU A 2 4.62 -4.01 22.82
CA GLU A 2 4.00 -2.69 22.60
C GLU A 2 4.75 -1.86 21.55
N GLU A 3 6.07 -1.66 21.68
CA GLU A 3 6.88 -0.90 20.69
C GLU A 3 6.78 -1.40 19.24
N VAL A 4 6.61 -2.71 19.04
CA VAL A 4 6.47 -3.30 17.70
C VAL A 4 5.09 -2.98 17.13
N LEU A 5 4.05 -3.04 17.96
CA LEU A 5 2.70 -2.66 17.54
C LEU A 5 2.64 -1.17 17.19
N ASP A 6 3.26 -0.32 18.01
CA ASP A 6 3.35 1.12 17.77
C ASP A 6 4.06 1.43 16.45
N ALA A 7 5.15 0.72 16.15
CA ALA A 7 5.86 0.86 14.88
C ALA A 7 4.98 0.48 13.67
N PHE A 8 4.21 -0.61 13.76
CA PHE A 8 3.28 -1.01 12.70
C PHE A 8 2.14 0.00 12.51
N GLU A 9 1.59 0.53 13.60
CA GLU A 9 0.56 1.56 13.55
C GLU A 9 1.10 2.85 12.92
N GLU A 10 2.32 3.25 13.28
CA GLU A 10 2.97 4.42 12.71
C GLU A 10 3.25 4.24 11.21
N ALA A 11 3.78 3.08 10.81
CA ALA A 11 4.01 2.77 9.40
C ALA A 11 2.70 2.82 8.59
N ARG A 12 1.60 2.29 9.15
CA ARG A 12 0.26 2.35 8.55
C ARG A 12 -0.24 3.79 8.44
N ARG A 13 -0.08 4.59 9.50
CA ARG A 13 -0.46 6.01 9.51
C ARG A 13 0.28 6.78 8.42
N ILE A 14 1.60 6.62 8.34
CA ILE A 14 2.44 7.26 7.31
C ILE A 14 1.98 6.88 5.91
N ARG A 15 1.71 5.58 5.65
CA ARG A 15 1.20 5.13 4.35
C ARG A 15 -0.14 5.78 4.01
N ARG A 16 -1.06 5.85 4.97
CA ARG A 16 -2.39 6.43 4.78
C ARG A 16 -2.37 7.94 4.54
N GLU A 17 -1.56 8.69 5.28
CA GLU A 17 -1.45 10.14 5.15
C GLU A 17 -0.77 10.58 3.85
N ARG A 18 0.19 9.79 3.35
CA ARG A 18 0.97 10.13 2.15
C ARG A 18 0.31 9.66 0.85
N ALA A 19 -0.57 8.66 0.92
CA ALA A 19 -1.23 8.08 -0.24
C ALA A 19 -2.01 9.13 -1.05
N ASP A 20 -1.87 9.08 -2.37
CA ASP A 20 -2.71 9.82 -3.30
C ASP A 20 -4.06 9.10 -3.45
N TRP A 21 -4.99 9.40 -2.54
CA TRP A 21 -6.31 8.77 -2.51
C TRP A 21 -7.13 9.04 -3.78
N ALA A 22 -6.98 10.22 -4.39
CA ALA A 22 -7.67 10.54 -5.63
C ALA A 22 -7.19 9.64 -6.78
N PHE A 23 -5.88 9.43 -6.90
CA PHE A 23 -5.32 8.45 -7.84
C PHE A 23 -5.81 7.03 -7.52
N ILE A 24 -5.70 6.58 -6.27
CA ILE A 24 -6.11 5.22 -5.84
C ILE A 24 -7.59 4.97 -6.17
N ASP A 25 -8.46 5.93 -5.88
CA ASP A 25 -9.90 5.78 -6.09
C ASP A 25 -10.28 5.82 -7.57
N SER A 26 -9.48 6.47 -8.42
CA SER A 26 -9.66 6.49 -9.88
C SER A 26 -9.32 5.16 -10.58
N LEU A 27 -8.59 4.26 -9.92
CA LEU A 27 -8.12 3.01 -10.53
C LEU A 27 -9.25 1.96 -10.70
N PRO A 28 -9.06 0.99 -11.61
CA PRO A 28 -9.91 -0.19 -11.68
C PRO A 28 -10.03 -0.90 -10.31
N PRO A 29 -11.19 -1.51 -10.00
CA PRO A 29 -11.47 -2.06 -8.67
C PRO A 29 -10.38 -2.97 -8.10
N LYS A 30 -9.74 -3.79 -8.95
CA LYS A 30 -8.69 -4.73 -8.55
C LYS A 30 -7.41 -4.02 -8.07
N LEU A 31 -6.94 -3.02 -8.83
CA LEU A 31 -5.74 -2.25 -8.48
C LEU A 31 -6.00 -1.36 -7.25
N ARG A 32 -7.19 -0.76 -7.19
CA ARG A 32 -7.64 0.01 -6.02
C ARG A 32 -7.64 -0.84 -4.75
N ALA A 33 -8.22 -2.04 -4.81
CA ALA A 33 -8.25 -2.96 -3.67
C ALA A 33 -6.83 -3.37 -3.23
N ALA A 34 -5.94 -3.64 -4.17
CA ALA A 34 -4.55 -4.00 -3.88
C ALA A 34 -3.78 -2.87 -3.19
N LEU A 35 -3.91 -1.61 -3.65
CA LEU A 35 -3.28 -0.46 -3.01
C LEU A 35 -3.87 -0.17 -1.63
N LYS A 36 -5.19 -0.29 -1.46
CA LYS A 36 -5.82 -0.18 -0.14
C LYS A 36 -5.27 -1.23 0.81
N TYR A 37 -5.17 -2.49 0.38
CA TYR A 37 -4.56 -3.55 1.17
C TYR A 37 -3.10 -3.21 1.56
N TYR A 38 -2.29 -2.73 0.61
CA TYR A 38 -0.91 -2.33 0.88
C TYR A 38 -0.80 -1.15 1.85
N VAL A 39 -1.69 -0.16 1.77
CA VAL A 39 -1.75 0.97 2.72
C VAL A 39 -2.06 0.50 4.14
N GLU A 40 -2.87 -0.54 4.29
CA GLU A 40 -3.27 -1.05 5.61
C GLU A 40 -2.23 -2.01 6.22
N THR A 41 -1.52 -2.79 5.39
CA THR A 41 -0.70 -3.92 5.87
C THR A 41 0.80 -3.77 5.62
N GLY A 42 1.20 -3.14 4.51
CA GLY A 42 2.60 -3.00 4.09
C GLY A 42 3.11 -4.24 3.36
N ASP A 43 2.27 -5.26 3.20
CA ASP A 43 2.63 -6.52 2.55
C ASP A 43 2.53 -6.38 1.03
N ILE A 44 3.69 -6.10 0.42
CA ILE A 44 3.81 -5.92 -1.03
C ILE A 44 3.53 -7.21 -1.81
N TYR A 45 3.80 -8.38 -1.21
CA TYR A 45 3.67 -9.67 -1.89
C TYR A 45 2.21 -10.10 -2.00
N VAL A 46 1.40 -9.90 -0.97
CA VAL A 46 -0.06 -10.14 -1.06
C VAL A 46 -0.70 -9.07 -1.93
N ALA A 47 -0.28 -7.81 -1.82
CA ALA A 47 -0.83 -6.73 -2.63
C ALA A 47 -0.58 -6.94 -4.14
N SER A 48 0.62 -7.35 -4.55
CA SER A 48 0.93 -7.64 -5.95
C SER A 48 0.08 -8.79 -6.50
N ARG A 49 -0.15 -9.84 -5.70
CA ARG A 49 -1.04 -10.95 -6.04
C ARG A 49 -2.49 -10.51 -6.19
N ILE A 50 -3.00 -9.66 -5.31
CA ILE A 50 -4.35 -9.07 -5.43
C ILE A 50 -4.45 -8.25 -6.72
N ALA A 51 -3.42 -7.47 -7.06
CA ALA A 51 -3.37 -6.68 -8.30
C ALA A 51 -3.28 -7.56 -9.56
N GLY A 52 -2.74 -8.78 -9.44
CA GLY A 52 -2.39 -9.62 -10.59
C GLY A 52 -1.17 -9.08 -11.33
N LEU A 53 -0.23 -8.48 -10.59
CA LEU A 53 1.02 -7.90 -11.08
C LEU A 53 2.20 -8.64 -10.45
N SER A 54 3.38 -8.53 -11.06
CA SER A 54 4.63 -8.83 -10.38
C SER A 54 4.86 -7.85 -9.21
N VAL A 55 5.77 -8.21 -8.29
CA VAL A 55 6.14 -7.34 -7.17
C VAL A 55 6.73 -6.02 -7.68
N ASP A 56 7.55 -6.05 -8.71
CA ASP A 56 8.18 -4.86 -9.29
C ASP A 56 7.14 -3.94 -9.96
N GLU A 57 6.20 -4.49 -10.73
CA GLU A 57 5.10 -3.72 -11.33
C GLU A 57 4.19 -3.10 -10.26
N PHE A 58 3.91 -3.83 -9.18
CA PHE A 58 3.16 -3.29 -8.07
C PHE A 58 3.96 -2.22 -7.30
N ASN A 59 5.28 -2.38 -7.20
CA ASN A 59 6.17 -1.39 -6.61
C ASN A 59 6.10 -0.05 -7.39
N GLU A 60 6.11 -0.11 -8.72
CA GLU A 60 5.89 1.06 -9.57
C GLU A 60 4.50 1.69 -9.38
N LEU A 61 3.46 0.84 -9.25
CA LEU A 61 2.11 1.32 -8.98
C LEU A 61 1.99 2.04 -7.63
N ARG A 62 2.60 1.53 -6.56
CA ARG A 62 2.57 2.21 -5.25
C ARG A 62 3.31 3.55 -5.28
N ILE A 63 4.38 3.66 -6.08
CA ILE A 63 5.14 4.90 -6.24
C ILE A 63 4.26 5.95 -6.95
N LYS A 64 3.55 5.56 -8.01
CA LYS A 64 2.55 6.42 -8.69
C LYS A 64 1.45 6.87 -7.73
N ALA A 65 1.00 5.97 -6.85
CA ALA A 65 0.03 6.26 -5.80
C ALA A 65 0.62 7.00 -4.58
N ARG A 66 1.89 7.40 -4.62
CA ARG A 66 2.62 8.09 -3.53
C ARG A 66 2.60 7.35 -2.19
N VAL A 67 2.44 6.02 -2.20
CA VAL A 67 2.45 5.20 -0.99
C VAL A 67 3.91 4.81 -0.65
N PRO A 68 4.45 5.30 0.48
CA PRO A 68 5.82 4.99 0.90
C PRO A 68 5.97 3.51 1.29
N SER A 69 7.19 2.97 1.14
CA SER A 69 7.54 1.63 1.60
C SER A 69 8.11 1.71 3.02
N VAL A 70 7.20 1.76 3.99
CA VAL A 70 7.51 1.71 5.42
C VAL A 70 6.75 0.54 6.06
N THR A 71 7.48 -0.27 6.82
CA THR A 71 7.00 -1.50 7.46
C THR A 71 7.31 -1.45 8.94
#